data_AF-A0A848GKY9-F1
#
_entry.id   AF-A0A848GKY9-F1
#
_cell.length_a   1.000
_cell.length_b   1.000
_cell.length_c   1.000
_cell.angle_alpha   90.00
_cell.angle_beta   90.00
_cell.angle_gamma   90.00
#
_symmetry.space_group_name_H-M   'P 1'
#
loop_
_entity.id
_entity.type
_entity.pdbx_description
1 polymer ?
#
loop_
_entity_poly.entity_id
_entity_poly.type
_entity_poly.pdbx_seq_one_letter_code
_entity_poly.pdbx_strand_id
1 'polypeptide(L)'
;MSTPGKQYPFFHDMIIRWFQGELTTRELITHLEEVLQPEPYEPGFTDPVSLFETALETYQPDYFFEWQDYKQYAKDTAPTVKGLVHQLNELLAGRQPLNEFMEWATWHNMDGGETTGGVFENSNIEYFCLIFFPQHYQQLDTTFYEKAGSIIARSNDITYGAFVIALHLLLEKEHKSLYYFLTAYIEGHKTDAELNQYLEKKFSHKLPAFRYNIHTFPYLDALHAAREHKSSTAAFMQLMMLEM
;
A
#
# COMPACT_ATOMS: atom_id res chain seq x y z
N MET A 1 -13.18 -31.33 19.67
CA MET A 1 -14.51 -31.01 19.10
C MET A 1 -14.96 -29.68 19.70
N SER A 2 -14.69 -28.59 18.99
CA SER A 2 -15.15 -27.23 19.32
C SER A 2 -16.65 -27.13 19.01
N THR A 3 -17.40 -26.43 19.86
CA THR A 3 -18.85 -26.25 19.72
C THR A 3 -19.20 -25.38 18.50
N PRO A 4 -20.25 -25.71 17.71
CA PRO A 4 -20.61 -25.01 16.47
C PRO A 4 -20.78 -23.49 16.61
N GLY A 5 -21.34 -23.02 17.73
CA GLY A 5 -21.56 -21.57 17.98
C GLY A 5 -20.29 -20.75 18.27
N LYS A 6 -19.10 -21.37 18.40
CA LYS A 6 -17.82 -20.64 18.60
C LYS A 6 -16.99 -20.49 17.33
N GLN A 7 -17.41 -21.11 16.24
CA GLN A 7 -16.66 -21.15 14.99
C GLN A 7 -16.86 -19.88 14.14
N TYR A 8 -18.06 -19.28 14.10
CA TYR A 8 -18.27 -18.03 13.34
C TYR A 8 -17.42 -16.84 13.82
N PRO A 9 -17.36 -16.48 15.12
CA PRO A 9 -16.51 -15.38 15.56
C PRO A 9 -15.04 -15.60 15.25
N PHE A 10 -14.59 -16.86 15.26
CA PHE A 10 -13.24 -17.23 14.88
C PHE A 10 -12.99 -17.00 13.38
N PHE A 11 -13.86 -17.50 12.51
CA PHE A 11 -13.72 -17.32 11.07
C PHE A 11 -13.79 -15.84 10.69
N HIS A 12 -14.78 -15.12 11.22
CA HIS A 12 -14.96 -13.69 11.00
C HIS A 12 -13.72 -12.88 11.41
N ASP A 13 -13.10 -13.19 12.56
CA ASP A 13 -11.84 -12.58 12.97
C ASP A 13 -10.69 -12.89 11.99
N MET A 14 -10.58 -14.13 11.52
CA MET A 14 -9.53 -14.53 10.57
C MET A 14 -9.62 -13.77 9.24
N ILE A 15 -10.81 -13.64 8.66
CA ILE A 15 -10.95 -12.93 7.39
C ILE A 15 -10.74 -11.42 7.53
N ILE A 16 -11.14 -10.81 8.67
CA ILE A 16 -10.80 -9.42 8.98
C ILE A 16 -9.28 -9.25 9.07
N ARG A 17 -8.60 -10.14 9.80
CA ARG A 17 -7.14 -10.08 9.95
C ARG A 17 -6.43 -10.26 8.61
N TRP A 18 -6.96 -11.08 7.70
CA TRP A 18 -6.48 -11.16 6.33
C TRP A 18 -6.67 -9.83 5.58
N PHE A 19 -7.86 -9.22 5.61
CA PHE A 19 -8.08 -7.91 4.97
C PHE A 19 -7.15 -6.82 5.52
N GLN A 20 -6.98 -6.76 6.83
CA GLN A 20 -6.08 -5.81 7.49
C GLN A 20 -4.60 -6.03 7.15
N GLY A 21 -4.26 -7.18 6.54
CA GLY A 21 -2.91 -7.61 6.19
C GLY A 21 -2.17 -8.34 7.30
N GLU A 22 -2.81 -8.62 8.43
CA GLU A 22 -2.19 -9.36 9.55
C GLU A 22 -2.02 -10.86 9.29
N LEU A 23 -2.65 -11.38 8.23
CA LEU A 23 -2.48 -12.74 7.74
C LEU A 23 -2.25 -12.71 6.23
N THR A 24 -1.28 -13.49 5.76
CA THR A 24 -1.17 -13.88 4.35
C THR A 24 -2.29 -14.86 3.98
N THR A 25 -2.52 -15.06 2.68
CA THR A 25 -3.49 -16.07 2.22
C THR A 25 -3.10 -17.46 2.72
N ARG A 26 -1.81 -17.78 2.72
CA ARG A 26 -1.30 -19.06 3.24
C ARG A 26 -1.53 -19.24 4.74
N GLU A 27 -1.29 -18.21 5.55
CA GLU A 27 -1.56 -18.25 6.99
C GLU A 27 -3.06 -18.42 7.25
N LEU A 28 -3.90 -17.69 6.51
CA LEU A 28 -5.35 -17.88 6.58
C LEU A 28 -5.75 -19.32 6.25
N ILE A 29 -5.31 -19.86 5.11
CA ILE A 29 -5.63 -21.23 4.69
C ILE A 29 -5.18 -22.23 5.75
N THR A 30 -3.98 -22.08 6.33
CA THR A 30 -3.49 -22.96 7.39
C THR A 30 -4.43 -22.95 8.60
N HIS A 31 -4.90 -21.78 9.03
CA HIS A 31 -5.87 -21.66 10.11
C HIS A 31 -7.24 -22.25 9.75
N LEU A 32 -7.66 -22.15 8.50
CA LEU A 32 -8.92 -22.70 8.01
C LEU A 32 -8.86 -24.23 7.86
N GLU A 33 -7.73 -24.80 7.42
CA GLU A 33 -7.52 -26.24 7.26
C GLU A 33 -7.71 -27.02 8.57
N GLU A 34 -7.23 -26.46 9.69
CA GLU A 34 -7.40 -27.05 11.02
C GLU A 34 -8.88 -27.19 11.43
N VAL A 35 -9.78 -26.40 10.85
CA VAL A 35 -11.19 -26.32 11.25
C VAL A 35 -12.14 -26.90 10.19
N LEU A 36 -11.83 -26.74 8.91
CA LEU A 36 -12.76 -26.99 7.80
C LEU A 36 -12.40 -28.20 6.94
N GLN A 37 -11.16 -28.71 7.04
CA GLN A 37 -10.64 -29.80 6.19
C GLN A 37 -11.01 -29.61 4.69
N PRO A 38 -10.70 -28.45 4.07
CA PRO A 38 -11.01 -28.22 2.67
C PRO A 38 -10.28 -29.25 1.78
N GLU A 39 -10.81 -29.51 0.58
CA GLU A 39 -10.13 -30.39 -0.37
C GLU A 39 -8.69 -29.89 -0.66
N PRO A 40 -7.76 -30.82 -0.98
CA PRO A 40 -6.35 -30.48 -1.13
C PRO A 40 -6.13 -29.35 -2.13
N TYR A 41 -5.40 -28.33 -1.68
CA TYR A 41 -4.95 -27.19 -2.45
C TYR A 41 -4.34 -27.60 -3.81
N GLU A 42 -4.93 -27.13 -4.91
CA GLU A 42 -4.24 -27.10 -6.19
C GLU A 42 -3.30 -25.88 -6.25
N PRO A 43 -2.05 -26.02 -6.75
CA PRO A 43 -1.14 -24.90 -6.94
C PRO A 43 -1.73 -23.84 -7.89
N GLY A 44 -2.22 -22.75 -7.31
CA GLY A 44 -2.91 -21.65 -7.98
C GLY A 44 -3.50 -20.71 -6.93
N PHE A 45 -3.76 -19.45 -7.28
CA PHE A 45 -4.41 -18.52 -6.35
C PHE A 45 -5.81 -19.03 -6.05
N THR A 46 -6.09 -19.23 -4.77
CA THR A 46 -7.45 -19.43 -4.27
C THR A 46 -7.90 -18.13 -3.64
N ASP A 47 -9.00 -17.58 -4.12
CA ASP A 47 -9.60 -16.39 -3.54
C ASP A 47 -9.96 -16.67 -2.07
N PRO A 48 -9.26 -16.03 -1.10
CA PRO A 48 -9.45 -16.27 0.33
C PRO A 48 -10.86 -15.95 0.79
N VAL A 49 -11.51 -14.98 0.15
CA VAL A 49 -12.89 -14.58 0.43
C VAL A 49 -13.85 -15.66 -0.06
N SER A 50 -13.65 -16.19 -1.27
CA SER A 50 -14.45 -17.31 -1.79
C SER A 50 -14.32 -18.58 -0.94
N LEU A 51 -13.12 -18.89 -0.43
CA LEU A 51 -12.90 -20.01 0.49
C LEU A 51 -13.67 -19.82 1.80
N PHE A 52 -13.57 -18.62 2.36
CA PHE A 52 -14.29 -18.25 3.56
C PHE A 52 -15.82 -18.32 3.37
N GLU A 53 -16.30 -17.79 2.25
CA GLU A 53 -17.73 -17.80 1.88
C GLU A 53 -18.26 -19.23 1.71
N THR A 54 -17.51 -20.09 1.01
CA THR A 54 -17.84 -21.51 0.84
C THR A 54 -17.91 -22.23 2.19
N ALA A 55 -16.97 -21.93 3.08
CA ALA A 55 -16.94 -22.49 4.42
C ALA A 55 -18.13 -22.04 5.27
N LEU A 56 -18.48 -20.75 5.22
CA LEU A 56 -19.67 -20.24 5.90
C LEU A 56 -20.94 -20.89 5.35
N GLU A 57 -21.11 -20.94 4.03
CA GLU A 57 -22.30 -21.53 3.41
C GLU A 57 -22.47 -23.01 3.79
N THR A 58 -21.36 -23.77 3.82
CA THR A 58 -21.38 -25.22 4.09
C THR A 58 -21.65 -25.54 5.57
N TYR A 59 -21.00 -24.83 6.48
CA TYR A 59 -20.99 -25.21 7.89
C TYR A 59 -21.87 -24.31 8.77
N GLN A 60 -22.15 -23.08 8.33
CA GLN A 60 -22.77 -22.00 9.11
C GLN A 60 -23.63 -21.05 8.24
N PRO A 61 -24.65 -21.56 7.51
CA PRO A 61 -25.37 -20.81 6.47
C PRO A 61 -26.10 -19.55 6.97
N ASP A 62 -26.55 -19.53 8.22
CA ASP A 62 -27.19 -18.33 8.82
C ASP A 62 -26.21 -17.14 8.86
N TYR A 63 -24.93 -17.43 9.06
CA TYR A 63 -23.86 -16.44 9.13
C TYR A 63 -23.31 -16.02 7.77
N PHE A 64 -23.56 -16.81 6.72
CA PHE A 64 -23.21 -16.44 5.35
C PHE A 64 -23.93 -15.16 4.93
N PHE A 65 -25.23 -15.04 5.21
CA PHE A 65 -26.00 -13.84 4.87
C PHE A 65 -25.56 -12.63 5.70
N GLU A 66 -25.27 -12.82 7.00
CA GLU A 66 -24.70 -11.75 7.85
C GLU A 66 -23.36 -11.25 7.30
N TRP A 67 -22.49 -12.16 6.82
CA TRP A 67 -21.24 -11.81 6.17
C TRP A 67 -21.44 -11.03 4.86
N GLN A 68 -22.38 -11.46 4.01
CA GLN A 68 -22.67 -10.77 2.73
C GLN A 68 -23.15 -9.32 2.96
N ASP A 69 -23.91 -9.09 4.03
CA ASP A 69 -24.33 -7.74 4.44
C ASP A 69 -23.17 -6.95 5.06
N TYR A 70 -22.36 -7.58 5.93
CA TYR A 70 -21.24 -6.94 6.60
C TYR A 70 -20.14 -6.48 5.62
N LYS A 71 -19.71 -7.33 4.68
CA LYS A 71 -18.59 -7.02 3.75
C LYS A 71 -18.83 -5.76 2.91
N GLN A 72 -20.08 -5.37 2.69
CA GLN A 72 -20.44 -4.16 1.95
C GLN A 72 -20.14 -2.86 2.73
N TYR A 73 -20.03 -2.92 4.07
CA TYR A 73 -19.95 -1.74 4.93
C TYR A 73 -18.83 -1.81 5.98
N ALA A 74 -18.02 -2.87 5.98
CA ALA A 74 -17.06 -3.18 7.03
C ALA A 74 -15.82 -2.25 7.02
N LYS A 75 -15.86 -1.20 7.84
CA LYS A 75 -14.75 -0.24 8.01
C LYS A 75 -13.50 -0.82 8.66
N ASP A 76 -13.65 -1.92 9.39
CA ASP A 76 -12.60 -2.67 10.08
C ASP A 76 -11.83 -3.63 9.15
N THR A 77 -12.15 -3.65 7.85
CA THR A 77 -11.40 -4.38 6.81
C THR A 77 -10.30 -3.55 6.15
N ALA A 78 -10.13 -2.29 6.56
CA ALA A 78 -9.11 -1.43 6.00
C ALA A 78 -7.71 -2.03 6.21
N PRO A 79 -6.86 -2.12 5.17
CA PRO A 79 -5.45 -2.47 5.35
C PRO A 79 -4.81 -1.53 6.36
N THR A 80 -3.89 -2.09 7.13
CA THR A 80 -3.15 -1.35 8.17
C THR A 80 -1.68 -1.23 7.81
N VAL A 81 -0.99 -0.27 8.39
CA VAL A 81 0.47 -0.12 8.29
C VAL A 81 1.17 -1.39 8.77
N LYS A 82 0.74 -1.90 9.93
CA LYS A 82 1.28 -3.15 10.49
C LYS A 82 1.06 -4.32 9.56
N GLY A 83 -0.12 -4.44 8.97
CA GLY A 83 -0.45 -5.49 8.02
C GLY A 83 0.35 -5.40 6.73
N LEU A 84 0.46 -4.22 6.11
CA LEU A 84 1.28 -4.05 4.92
C LEU A 84 2.77 -4.38 5.19
N VAL A 85 3.28 -4.00 6.36
CA VAL A 85 4.64 -4.39 6.79
C VAL A 85 4.76 -5.91 6.99
N HIS A 86 3.75 -6.57 7.58
CA HIS A 86 3.71 -8.03 7.70
C HIS A 86 3.80 -8.70 6.33
N GLN A 87 2.94 -8.32 5.38
CA GLN A 87 2.93 -8.86 4.03
C GLN A 87 4.28 -8.68 3.31
N LEU A 88 4.89 -7.48 3.43
CA LEU A 88 6.22 -7.23 2.88
C LEU A 88 7.29 -8.13 3.51
N ASN A 89 7.25 -8.37 4.82
CA ASN A 89 8.18 -9.27 5.50
C ASN A 89 8.01 -10.72 5.05
N GLU A 90 6.77 -11.18 4.85
CA GLU A 90 6.48 -12.53 4.34
C GLU A 90 6.93 -12.72 2.88
N LEU A 91 6.76 -11.70 2.05
CA LEU A 91 7.30 -11.64 0.69
C LEU A 91 8.83 -11.71 0.69
N LEU A 92 9.49 -10.87 1.50
CA LEU A 92 10.96 -10.83 1.62
C LEU A 92 11.53 -12.14 2.14
N ALA A 93 10.80 -12.83 3.03
CA ALA A 93 11.18 -14.13 3.54
C ALA A 93 10.92 -15.30 2.55
N GLY A 94 10.32 -15.02 1.39
CA GLY A 94 9.94 -16.04 0.41
C GLY A 94 8.80 -16.96 0.88
N ARG A 95 8.12 -16.60 1.96
CA ARG A 95 6.95 -17.34 2.49
C ARG A 95 5.66 -16.96 1.78
N GLN A 96 5.62 -15.80 1.14
CA GLN A 96 4.56 -15.33 0.27
C GLN A 96 5.09 -15.07 -1.16
N PRO A 97 4.45 -15.63 -2.21
CA PRO A 97 4.73 -15.28 -3.60
C PRO A 97 4.31 -13.84 -3.95
N LEU A 98 5.00 -13.24 -4.92
CA LEU A 98 4.69 -11.87 -5.36
C LEU A 98 3.26 -11.72 -5.91
N ASN A 99 2.72 -12.72 -6.61
CA ASN A 99 1.35 -12.67 -7.11
C ASN A 99 0.33 -12.64 -5.97
N GLU A 100 0.53 -13.44 -4.91
CA GLU A 100 -0.33 -13.46 -3.72
C GLU A 100 -0.31 -12.10 -3.00
N PHE A 101 0.88 -11.50 -2.88
CA PHE A 101 1.01 -10.14 -2.33
C PHE A 101 0.32 -9.09 -3.21
N MET A 102 0.44 -9.21 -4.54
CA MET A 102 -0.22 -8.33 -5.50
C MET A 102 -1.73 -8.39 -5.38
N GLU A 103 -2.29 -9.60 -5.32
CA GLU A 103 -3.72 -9.82 -5.18
C GLU A 103 -4.25 -9.23 -3.88
N TRP A 104 -3.58 -9.47 -2.75
CA TRP A 104 -3.96 -8.85 -1.47
C TRP A 104 -3.89 -7.32 -1.53
N ALA A 105 -2.77 -6.76 -2.00
CA ALA A 105 -2.55 -5.31 -2.04
C ALA A 105 -3.54 -4.58 -2.96
N THR A 106 -4.16 -5.28 -3.91
CA THR A 106 -5.15 -4.71 -4.84
C THR A 106 -6.56 -5.23 -4.66
N TRP A 107 -6.81 -6.04 -3.64
CA TRP A 107 -8.15 -6.55 -3.34
C TRP A 107 -9.18 -5.41 -3.20
N HIS A 108 -8.76 -4.29 -2.61
CA HIS A 108 -9.59 -3.11 -2.38
C HIS A 108 -9.77 -2.22 -3.62
N ASN A 109 -9.25 -2.59 -4.80
CA ASN A 109 -9.48 -1.85 -6.04
C ASN A 109 -10.95 -1.96 -6.43
N MET A 110 -11.76 -1.02 -5.94
CA MET A 110 -13.13 -0.82 -6.42
C MET A 110 -13.08 -0.22 -7.82
N ASP A 111 -13.95 -0.69 -8.71
CA ASP A 111 -14.03 -0.22 -10.09
C ASP A 111 -14.13 1.31 -10.15
N GLY A 112 -13.41 1.91 -11.11
CA GLY A 112 -13.11 3.34 -11.18
C GLY A 112 -14.34 4.25 -11.17
N GLY A 113 -14.75 4.66 -9.96
CA GLY A 113 -15.88 5.55 -9.73
C GLY A 113 -16.23 5.75 -8.26
N GLU A 114 -15.85 4.82 -7.39
CA GLU A 114 -16.18 4.88 -5.96
C GLU A 114 -15.11 5.62 -5.14
N THR A 115 -15.56 6.38 -4.14
CA THR A 115 -14.67 7.13 -3.24
C THR A 115 -13.94 6.16 -2.32
N THR A 116 -12.60 6.20 -2.31
CA THR A 116 -11.74 5.41 -1.43
C THR A 116 -11.72 5.90 0.03
N GLY A 117 -12.58 6.86 0.37
CA GLY A 117 -12.61 7.50 1.69
C GLY A 117 -12.87 6.49 2.81
N GLY A 118 -11.83 6.18 3.58
CA GLY A 118 -11.89 5.26 4.73
C GLY A 118 -11.67 3.79 4.40
N VAL A 119 -11.17 3.45 3.20
CA VAL A 119 -10.82 2.07 2.80
C VAL A 119 -9.44 1.65 3.32
N PHE A 120 -8.61 2.60 3.74
CA PHE A 120 -7.26 2.38 4.27
C PHE A 120 -7.08 3.12 5.60
N GLU A 121 -6.24 2.58 6.50
CA GLU A 121 -5.85 3.23 7.76
C GLU A 121 -5.28 4.65 7.55
N ASN A 122 -4.50 4.86 6.49
CA ASN A 122 -3.98 6.18 6.13
C ASN A 122 -3.68 6.30 4.61
N SER A 123 -3.42 7.53 4.16
CA SER A 123 -3.15 7.84 2.75
C SER A 123 -1.82 7.28 2.24
N ASN A 124 -0.90 6.93 3.14
CA ASN A 124 0.41 6.38 2.79
C ASN A 124 0.30 4.95 2.24
N ILE A 125 -0.42 4.10 2.95
CA ILE A 125 -0.69 2.73 2.50
C ILE A 125 -1.65 2.73 1.30
N GLU A 126 -2.60 3.66 1.26
CA GLU A 126 -3.50 3.84 0.11
C GLU A 126 -2.71 4.19 -1.15
N TYR A 127 -1.74 5.11 -1.05
CA TYR A 127 -0.85 5.44 -2.17
C TYR A 127 -0.04 4.22 -2.62
N PHE A 128 0.56 3.48 -1.68
CA PHE A 128 1.35 2.31 -2.02
C PHE A 128 0.50 1.26 -2.75
N CYS A 129 -0.63 0.87 -2.17
CA CYS A 129 -1.46 -0.23 -2.65
C CYS A 129 -2.24 0.11 -3.93
N LEU A 130 -2.82 1.31 -4.04
CA LEU A 130 -3.68 1.67 -5.17
C LEU A 130 -2.93 2.32 -6.34
N ILE A 131 -1.83 3.03 -6.07
CA ILE A 131 -1.16 3.86 -7.07
C ILE A 131 0.19 3.28 -7.45
N PHE A 132 1.10 3.14 -6.48
CA PHE A 132 2.48 2.79 -6.77
C PHE A 132 2.65 1.33 -7.17
N PHE A 133 2.25 0.41 -6.29
CA PHE A 133 2.56 -1.01 -6.43
C PHE A 133 1.97 -1.64 -7.71
N PRO A 134 0.69 -1.41 -8.08
CA PRO A 134 0.11 -2.01 -9.29
C PRO A 134 0.81 -1.57 -10.59
N GLN A 135 1.40 -0.37 -10.60
CA GLN A 135 2.09 0.18 -11.78
C GLN A 135 3.53 -0.31 -11.90
N HIS A 136 4.14 -0.74 -10.80
CA HIS A 136 5.60 -0.93 -10.72
C HIS A 136 6.04 -2.33 -10.30
N TYR A 137 5.17 -3.17 -9.73
CA TYR A 137 5.55 -4.44 -9.09
C TYR A 137 6.48 -5.35 -9.91
N GLN A 138 6.32 -5.39 -11.24
CA GLN A 138 7.15 -6.22 -12.13
C GLN A 138 8.62 -5.76 -12.23
N GLN A 139 8.91 -4.52 -11.86
CA GLN A 139 10.24 -3.90 -11.92
C GLN A 139 10.91 -3.81 -10.55
N LEU A 140 10.24 -4.23 -9.47
CA LEU A 140 10.73 -4.13 -8.11
C LEU A 140 11.57 -5.36 -7.75
N ASP A 141 12.61 -5.15 -6.94
CA ASP A 141 13.47 -6.19 -6.41
C ASP A 141 13.42 -6.21 -4.87
N THR A 142 14.11 -7.18 -4.28
CA THR A 142 14.21 -7.34 -2.81
C THR A 142 14.65 -6.05 -2.12
N THR A 143 15.66 -5.37 -2.66
CA THR A 143 16.16 -4.09 -2.12
C THR A 143 15.06 -3.04 -2.05
N PHE A 144 14.23 -2.96 -3.10
CA PHE A 144 13.10 -2.05 -3.14
C PHE A 144 12.06 -2.39 -2.06
N TYR A 145 11.72 -3.67 -1.89
CA TYR A 145 10.74 -4.09 -0.88
C TYR A 145 11.21 -3.85 0.55
N GLU A 146 12.51 -4.05 0.84
CA GLU A 146 13.10 -3.70 2.14
C GLU A 146 12.97 -2.19 2.41
N LYS A 147 13.33 -1.38 1.41
CA LYS A 147 13.18 0.08 1.49
C LYS A 147 11.73 0.48 1.70
N ALA A 148 10.80 -0.07 0.90
CA ALA A 148 9.37 0.21 1.02
C ALA A 148 8.85 -0.14 2.41
N GLY A 149 9.20 -1.30 2.96
CA GLY A 149 8.81 -1.71 4.31
C GLY A 149 9.28 -0.73 5.38
N SER A 150 10.55 -0.28 5.32
CA SER A 150 11.09 0.71 6.26
C SER A 150 10.38 2.06 6.18
N ILE A 151 10.04 2.54 4.99
CA ILE A 151 9.30 3.79 4.77
C ILE A 151 7.87 3.67 5.31
N ILE A 152 7.18 2.58 4.94
CA ILE A 152 5.79 2.35 5.31
C ILE A 152 5.65 2.22 6.82
N ALA A 153 6.58 1.56 7.51
CA ALA A 153 6.56 1.44 8.96
C ALA A 153 6.56 2.80 9.70
N ARG A 154 6.99 3.88 9.02
CA ARG A 154 6.97 5.26 9.54
C ARG A 154 5.70 6.03 9.21
N SER A 155 4.72 5.41 8.54
CA SER A 155 3.49 6.09 8.08
C SER A 155 2.62 6.68 9.19
N ASN A 156 2.85 6.30 10.45
CA ASN A 156 2.18 6.88 11.61
C ASN A 156 2.81 8.21 12.08
N ASP A 157 3.96 8.58 11.52
CA ASP A 157 4.60 9.88 11.72
C ASP A 157 3.88 10.93 10.86
N ILE A 158 3.26 11.92 11.49
CA ILE A 158 2.49 12.98 10.82
C ILE A 158 3.33 13.84 9.86
N THR A 159 4.65 13.78 9.95
CA THR A 159 5.57 14.46 9.02
C THR A 159 5.76 13.68 7.71
N TYR A 160 5.44 12.38 7.70
CA TYR A 160 5.50 11.49 6.54
C TYR A 160 4.13 11.40 5.86
N GLY A 161 3.81 12.39 5.03
CA GLY A 161 2.62 12.35 4.18
C GLY A 161 2.84 11.52 2.91
N ALA A 162 1.75 11.20 2.19
CA ALA A 162 1.80 10.35 0.99
C ALA A 162 2.73 10.89 -0.11
N PHE A 163 2.94 12.22 -0.17
CA PHE A 163 3.90 12.81 -1.10
C PHE A 163 5.35 12.47 -0.72
N VAL A 164 5.67 12.47 0.58
CA VAL A 164 7.01 12.06 1.05
C VAL A 164 7.26 10.62 0.66
N ILE A 165 6.28 9.73 0.84
CA ILE A 165 6.40 8.33 0.40
C ILE A 165 6.57 8.24 -1.12
N ALA A 166 5.77 8.97 -1.90
CA ALA A 166 5.90 8.99 -3.35
C ALA A 166 7.31 9.40 -3.83
N LEU A 167 7.94 10.35 -3.13
CA LEU A 167 9.32 10.76 -3.40
C LEU A 167 10.33 9.66 -3.05
N HIS A 168 10.11 8.94 -1.95
CA HIS A 168 11.02 7.87 -1.51
C HIS A 168 10.87 6.59 -2.33
N LEU A 169 9.70 6.33 -2.90
CA LEU A 169 9.42 5.14 -3.72
C LEU A 169 9.83 5.31 -5.19
N LEU A 170 10.38 6.45 -5.59
CA LEU A 170 10.86 6.65 -6.96
C LEU A 170 11.82 5.55 -7.41
N LEU A 171 11.56 4.99 -8.59
CA LEU A 171 12.50 4.08 -9.24
C LEU A 171 13.78 4.83 -9.63
N GLU A 172 14.89 4.11 -9.83
CA GLU A 172 16.19 4.74 -10.12
C GLU A 172 16.15 5.70 -11.33
N LYS A 173 15.47 5.30 -12.40
CA LYS A 173 15.27 6.13 -13.60
C LYS A 173 14.51 7.43 -13.29
N GLU A 174 13.57 7.37 -12.38
CA GLU A 174 12.71 8.48 -12.00
C GLU A 174 13.44 9.41 -11.02
N HIS A 175 14.19 8.84 -10.09
CA HIS A 175 15.11 9.56 -9.22
C HIS A 175 16.13 10.36 -10.05
N LYS A 176 16.74 9.76 -11.08
CA LYS A 176 17.63 10.49 -12.01
C LYS A 176 16.90 11.63 -12.72
N SER A 177 15.69 11.39 -13.22
CA SER A 177 14.89 12.44 -13.86
C SER A 177 14.57 13.60 -12.92
N LEU A 178 14.20 13.31 -11.67
CA LEU A 178 13.96 14.32 -10.65
C LEU A 178 15.23 15.11 -10.33
N TYR A 179 16.36 14.41 -10.14
CA TYR A 179 17.66 15.04 -9.90
C TYR A 179 18.02 16.06 -10.97
N TYR A 180 17.92 15.69 -12.25
CA TYR A 180 18.23 16.62 -13.35
C TYR A 180 17.27 17.81 -13.40
N PHE A 181 15.97 17.58 -13.15
CA PHE A 181 15.01 18.67 -13.10
C PHE A 181 15.32 19.66 -11.97
N LEU A 182 15.56 19.14 -10.75
CA LEU A 182 15.89 19.96 -9.59
C LEU A 182 17.23 20.69 -9.75
N THR A 183 18.20 20.10 -10.45
CA THR A 183 19.46 20.77 -10.82
C THR A 183 19.18 22.01 -11.65
N ALA A 184 18.44 21.86 -12.76
CA ALA A 184 18.07 22.98 -13.62
C ALA A 184 17.23 24.04 -12.89
N TYR A 185 16.39 23.63 -11.94
CA TYR A 185 15.61 24.54 -11.11
C TYR A 185 16.49 25.35 -10.14
N ILE A 186 17.38 24.69 -9.39
CA ILE A 186 18.32 25.32 -8.45
C ILE A 186 19.26 26.28 -9.19
N GLU A 187 19.71 25.93 -10.39
CA GLU A 187 20.56 26.78 -11.24
C GLU A 187 19.82 27.99 -11.85
N GLY A 188 18.49 28.04 -11.70
CA GLY A 188 17.65 29.12 -12.21
C GLY A 188 17.23 28.98 -13.68
N HIS A 189 17.49 27.82 -14.29
CA HIS A 189 17.04 27.50 -15.65
C HIS A 189 15.57 27.05 -15.72
N LYS A 190 14.93 26.78 -14.57
CA LYS A 190 13.51 26.50 -14.45
C LYS A 190 12.79 27.47 -13.51
N THR A 191 11.52 27.70 -13.79
CA THR A 191 10.61 28.54 -13.02
C THR A 191 9.74 27.74 -12.07
N ASP A 192 9.08 28.40 -11.12
CA ASP A 192 8.13 27.77 -10.19
C ASP A 192 6.92 27.20 -10.93
N ALA A 193 6.51 27.84 -12.03
CA ALA A 193 5.45 27.34 -12.89
C ALA A 193 5.85 26.00 -13.55
N GLU A 194 7.10 25.89 -14.01
CA GLU A 194 7.64 24.63 -14.54
C GLU A 194 7.80 23.57 -13.46
N LEU A 195 8.21 23.93 -12.23
CA LEU A 195 8.25 23.03 -11.09
C LEU A 195 6.86 22.50 -10.77
N ASN A 196 5.86 23.38 -10.71
CA ASN A 196 4.48 23.00 -10.47
C ASN A 196 3.98 21.98 -11.51
N GLN A 197 4.19 22.26 -12.80
CA GLN A 197 3.81 21.35 -13.89
C GLN A 197 4.55 20.01 -13.81
N TYR A 198 5.83 20.02 -13.43
CA TYR A 198 6.61 18.79 -13.26
C TYR A 198 6.03 17.93 -12.14
N LEU A 199 5.77 18.51 -10.96
CA LEU A 199 5.23 17.80 -9.81
C LEU A 199 3.82 17.25 -10.08
N GLU A 200 2.96 18.07 -10.70
CA GLU A 200 1.62 17.66 -11.12
C GLU A 200 1.68 16.47 -12.07
N LYS A 201 2.48 16.58 -13.13
CA LYS A 201 2.61 15.50 -14.12
C LYS A 201 3.22 14.23 -13.54
N LYS A 202 4.17 14.37 -12.62
CA LYS A 202 4.98 13.25 -12.13
C LYS A 202 4.31 12.48 -11.01
N PHE A 203 3.68 13.18 -10.06
CA PHE A 203 3.20 12.59 -8.82
C PHE A 203 1.68 12.59 -8.71
N SER A 204 0.97 13.51 -9.38
CA SER A 204 -0.49 13.58 -9.20
C SER A 204 -1.20 12.36 -9.78
N HIS A 205 -2.20 11.90 -9.05
CA HIS A 205 -3.12 10.87 -9.50
C HIS A 205 -4.53 11.44 -9.77
N LYS A 206 -5.40 10.65 -10.39
CA LYS A 206 -6.79 11.04 -10.66
C LYS A 206 -7.58 11.29 -9.36
N LEU A 207 -7.25 10.55 -8.31
CA LEU A 207 -7.85 10.68 -6.98
C LEU A 207 -7.48 12.05 -6.37
N PRO A 208 -8.46 12.88 -5.95
CA PRO A 208 -8.20 14.23 -5.43
C PRO A 208 -7.24 14.27 -4.24
N ALA A 209 -7.26 13.26 -3.37
CA ALA A 209 -6.38 13.15 -2.20
C ALA A 209 -4.89 13.02 -2.55
N PHE A 210 -4.57 12.65 -3.80
CA PHE A 210 -3.21 12.45 -4.31
C PHE A 210 -2.89 13.44 -5.44
N ARG A 211 -3.43 14.65 -5.37
CA ARG A 211 -3.02 15.75 -6.25
C ARG A 211 -1.87 16.51 -5.62
N TYR A 212 -0.75 16.51 -6.31
CA TYR A 212 0.49 17.12 -5.86
C TYR A 212 0.91 18.25 -6.79
N ASN A 213 1.14 19.40 -6.20
CA ASN A 213 1.58 20.61 -6.85
C ASN A 213 2.68 21.28 -6.00
N ILE A 214 3.17 22.43 -6.42
CA ILE A 214 4.24 23.14 -5.72
C ILE A 214 3.88 23.46 -4.25
N HIS A 215 2.62 23.81 -3.97
CA HIS A 215 2.17 24.15 -2.62
C HIS A 215 2.05 22.95 -1.69
N THR A 216 1.92 21.75 -2.24
CA THR A 216 1.91 20.50 -1.45
C THR A 216 3.30 19.90 -1.30
N PHE A 217 4.33 20.45 -1.97
CA PHE A 217 5.68 19.90 -1.94
C PHE A 217 6.31 20.07 -0.56
N PRO A 218 6.62 18.99 0.19
CA PRO A 218 7.04 19.08 1.59
C PRO A 218 8.35 19.85 1.78
N TYR A 219 9.20 19.87 0.75
CA TYR A 219 10.54 20.44 0.79
C TYR A 219 10.65 21.76 0.02
N LEU A 220 9.53 22.48 -0.20
CA LEU A 220 9.53 23.69 -1.01
C LEU A 220 10.45 24.79 -0.45
N ASP A 221 10.35 25.08 0.85
CA ASP A 221 11.18 26.11 1.49
C ASP A 221 12.68 25.77 1.41
N ALA A 222 13.02 24.50 1.65
CA ALA A 222 14.38 24.01 1.51
C ALA A 222 14.87 24.07 0.06
N LEU A 223 14.00 23.81 -0.93
CA LEU A 223 14.32 23.92 -2.35
C LEU A 223 14.54 25.37 -2.78
N HIS A 224 13.73 26.30 -2.29
CA HIS A 224 13.92 27.73 -2.51
C HIS A 224 15.24 28.23 -1.91
N ALA A 225 15.53 27.84 -0.65
CA ALA A 225 16.81 28.16 -0.03
C ALA A 225 18.00 27.57 -0.82
N ALA A 226 17.87 26.34 -1.31
CA ALA A 226 18.89 25.72 -2.15
C ALA A 226 19.11 26.49 -3.46
N ARG A 227 18.04 27.00 -4.08
CA ARG A 227 18.10 27.84 -5.27
C ARG A 227 18.75 29.20 -5.00
N GLU A 228 18.32 29.89 -3.95
CA GLU A 228 18.86 31.21 -3.57
C GLU A 228 20.37 31.15 -3.29
N HIS A 229 20.81 30.09 -2.61
CA HIS A 229 22.22 29.89 -2.25
C HIS A 229 23.02 29.12 -3.31
N LYS A 230 22.39 28.70 -4.42
CA LYS A 230 22.99 27.83 -5.45
C LYS A 230 23.67 26.60 -4.84
N SER A 231 22.99 25.99 -3.88
CA SER A 231 23.45 24.81 -3.17
C SER A 231 23.56 23.59 -4.08
N SER A 232 24.34 22.59 -3.66
CA SER A 232 24.44 21.32 -4.38
C SER A 232 23.10 20.59 -4.41
N THR A 233 22.61 20.23 -5.60
CA THR A 233 21.42 19.38 -5.75
C THR A 233 21.58 18.03 -5.08
N ALA A 234 22.80 17.47 -5.02
CA ALA A 234 23.05 16.24 -4.30
C ALA A 234 22.81 16.41 -2.79
N ALA A 235 23.17 17.55 -2.21
CA ALA A 235 22.91 17.84 -0.81
C ALA A 235 21.41 18.04 -0.53
N PHE A 236 20.69 18.71 -1.44
CA PHE A 236 19.23 18.84 -1.33
C PHE A 236 18.52 17.49 -1.42
N MET A 237 18.91 16.63 -2.37
CA MET A 237 18.37 15.27 -2.51
C MET A 237 18.70 14.42 -1.28
N GLN A 238 19.90 14.57 -0.71
CA GLN A 238 20.23 13.94 0.56
C GLN A 238 19.30 14.42 1.68
N LEU A 239 19.01 15.72 1.81
CA LEU A 239 18.04 16.21 2.80
C LEU A 239 16.67 15.57 2.63
N MET A 240 16.17 15.47 1.39
CA MET A 240 14.90 14.79 1.09
C MET A 240 14.91 13.31 1.46
N MET A 241 16.08 12.66 1.52
CA MET A 241 16.24 11.22 1.77
C MET A 241 16.82 10.89 3.16
N LEU A 242 17.33 11.89 3.91
CA LEU A 242 18.00 11.75 5.22
C LEU A 242 17.16 12.24 6.39
N GLU A 243 15.97 12.80 6.16
CA GLU A 243 14.91 12.82 7.19
C GLU A 243 14.34 11.39 7.44
N MET A 244 15.21 10.38 7.29
CA MET A 244 15.05 8.97 7.56
C MET A 244 15.43 8.62 9.00
#